data_AF-A0A6A3UHQ9-F1
#
_entry.id   AF-A0A6A3UHQ9-F1
#
_cell.length_a   1.000
_cell.length_b   1.000
_cell.length_c   1.000
_cell.angle_alpha   90.00
_cell.angle_beta   90.00
_cell.angle_gamma   90.00
#
_symmetry.space_group_name_H-M   'P 1'
#
loop_
_entity.id
_entity.type
_entity.pdbx_description
1 polymer ?
#
loop_
_entity_poly.entity_id
_entity_poly.type
_entity_poly.pdbx_seq_one_letter_code
_entity_poly.pdbx_strand_id
1 'polypeptide(L)'
;MGTTLDCDMRVAYTVKLFQQTIVNYSAFAFYSQKPEKGDDASVFEFLSAAEWRLVTEMEAIVCSIADLARIEVQRSGLVASELIVLLKFTANRLIGDMFSLCDFDACRNTTTTVKSFPRHAVPVDELSPLAHTCLARMKGQVEQRIAATTAETVMILLLDPRTKFSVNSLIQPSIRGSDEEGKDGGAAEDDEADDTTERIVAAGNKLLVDAHREVFCAMNTSTTVSAQTQLQLRRRTWILFRVQMMRR
;
A
#
# COMPACT_ATOMS: atom_id res chain seq x y z
N MET A 1 14.33 20.52 3.07
CA MET A 1 12.85 20.34 3.00
C MET A 1 12.45 20.47 1.54
N GLY A 2 11.83 19.46 0.93
CA GLY A 2 11.15 19.65 -0.37
C GLY A 2 11.54 18.72 -1.53
N THR A 3 11.66 17.41 -1.33
CA THR A 3 11.76 16.46 -2.46
C THR A 3 10.76 15.30 -2.38
N THR A 4 10.38 14.87 -1.17
CA THR A 4 9.39 13.80 -0.98
C THR A 4 7.95 14.23 -1.29
N LEU A 5 7.62 15.50 -1.04
CA LEU A 5 6.26 16.03 -1.24
C LEU A 5 5.85 16.10 -2.72
N ASP A 6 6.82 16.09 -3.65
CA ASP A 6 6.58 16.19 -5.09
C ASP A 6 6.16 14.83 -5.69
N CYS A 7 6.84 13.73 -5.32
CA CYS A 7 6.54 12.39 -5.87
C CYS A 7 5.17 11.84 -5.44
N ASP A 8 4.80 12.00 -4.17
CA ASP A 8 3.55 11.43 -3.66
C ASP A 8 2.32 12.26 -4.09
N MET A 9 2.52 13.54 -4.39
CA MET A 9 1.50 14.38 -5.04
C MET A 9 1.24 13.93 -6.47
N ARG A 10 2.26 13.41 -7.19
CA ARG A 10 2.13 12.95 -8.59
C ARG A 10 1.22 11.73 -8.73
N VAL A 11 1.32 10.73 -7.86
CA VAL A 11 0.44 9.53 -7.94
C VAL A 11 -1.02 9.87 -7.63
N ALA A 12 -1.24 10.65 -6.58
CA ALA A 12 -2.58 11.15 -6.24
C ALA A 12 -3.15 12.08 -7.33
N TYR A 13 -2.29 12.82 -8.02
CA TYR A 13 -2.68 13.65 -9.17
C TYR A 13 -3.09 12.80 -10.38
N THR A 14 -2.32 11.76 -10.72
CA THR A 14 -2.65 10.86 -11.84
C THR A 14 -3.99 10.16 -11.64
N VAL A 15 -4.29 9.68 -10.42
CA VAL A 15 -5.61 9.08 -10.13
C VAL A 15 -6.73 10.10 -10.25
N LYS A 16 -6.53 11.33 -9.74
CA LYS A 16 -7.50 12.41 -9.94
C LYS A 16 -7.69 12.73 -11.41
N LEU A 17 -6.63 12.71 -12.22
CA LEU A 17 -6.72 12.92 -13.65
C LEU A 17 -7.58 11.84 -14.29
N PHE A 18 -7.32 10.56 -14.03
CA PHE A 18 -8.19 9.48 -14.53
C PHE A 18 -9.64 9.66 -14.12
N GLN A 19 -9.89 9.90 -12.83
CA GLN A 19 -11.23 10.11 -12.30
C GLN A 19 -11.97 11.26 -12.98
N GLN A 20 -11.31 12.41 -13.13
CA GLN A 20 -11.90 13.56 -13.81
C GLN A 20 -12.09 13.29 -15.29
N THR A 21 -11.14 12.64 -15.95
CA THR A 21 -11.25 12.27 -17.36
C THR A 21 -12.43 11.32 -17.61
N ILE A 22 -12.62 10.31 -16.76
CA ILE A 22 -13.75 9.37 -16.84
C ILE A 22 -15.08 10.08 -16.57
N VAL A 23 -15.18 10.89 -15.52
CA VAL A 23 -16.41 11.63 -15.21
C VAL A 23 -16.77 12.61 -16.33
N ASN A 24 -15.78 13.16 -17.04
CA ASN A 24 -16.02 14.08 -18.16
C ASN A 24 -16.05 13.38 -19.54
N TYR A 25 -16.03 12.04 -19.60
CA TYR A 25 -16.06 11.27 -20.85
C TYR A 25 -17.13 11.74 -21.84
N SER A 26 -18.36 12.01 -21.38
CA SER A 26 -19.45 12.46 -22.25
C SER A 26 -19.15 13.79 -22.96
N ALA A 27 -18.39 14.69 -22.33
CA ALA A 27 -17.95 15.93 -22.96
C ALA A 27 -16.89 15.67 -24.03
N PHE A 28 -15.92 14.78 -23.74
CA PHE A 28 -14.91 14.36 -24.72
C PHE A 28 -15.53 13.64 -25.92
N ALA A 29 -16.49 12.75 -25.69
CA ALA A 29 -17.22 12.03 -26.73
C ALA A 29 -18.11 12.94 -27.59
N PHE A 30 -18.65 14.02 -27.00
CA PHE A 30 -19.41 15.01 -27.77
C PHE A 30 -18.47 15.87 -28.64
N TYR A 31 -17.35 16.32 -28.07
CA TYR A 31 -16.34 17.09 -28.80
C TYR A 31 -15.78 16.28 -29.98
N SER A 32 -15.55 14.98 -29.82
CA SER A 32 -15.05 14.13 -30.90
C SER A 32 -16.01 13.98 -32.08
N GLN A 33 -17.31 14.11 -31.85
CA GLN A 33 -18.32 14.08 -32.91
C GLN A 33 -18.46 15.43 -33.63
N LYS A 34 -18.07 16.54 -32.98
CA LYS A 34 -18.24 17.91 -33.50
C LYS A 34 -17.04 18.80 -33.11
N PRO A 35 -15.86 18.58 -33.75
CA PRO A 35 -14.71 19.46 -33.55
C PRO A 35 -15.03 20.90 -33.98
N GLU A 36 -14.42 21.89 -33.34
CA GLU A 36 -14.62 23.29 -33.69
C GLU A 36 -13.93 23.64 -35.01
N LYS A 37 -14.41 24.70 -35.67
CA LYS A 37 -13.87 25.13 -36.96
C LYS A 37 -12.47 25.72 -36.78
N GLY A 38 -11.45 24.98 -37.22
CA GLY A 38 -10.04 25.35 -37.06
C GLY A 38 -9.25 24.37 -36.20
N ASP A 39 -9.92 23.41 -35.56
CA ASP A 39 -9.27 22.31 -34.88
C ASP A 39 -8.58 21.40 -35.90
N ASP A 40 -7.31 21.13 -35.65
CA ASP A 40 -6.52 20.21 -36.45
C ASP A 40 -6.78 18.78 -35.93
N ALA A 41 -7.47 17.99 -36.75
CA ALA A 41 -7.79 16.60 -36.46
C ALA A 41 -6.55 15.70 -36.27
N SER A 42 -5.36 16.17 -36.66
CA SER A 42 -4.09 15.46 -36.41
C SER A 42 -3.47 15.73 -35.04
N VAL A 43 -3.99 16.70 -34.28
CA VAL A 43 -3.44 17.07 -32.95
C VAL A 43 -3.90 16.11 -31.86
N PHE A 44 -5.10 15.53 -31.97
CA PHE A 44 -5.61 14.55 -31.02
C PHE A 44 -6.33 13.41 -31.75
N GLU A 45 -5.72 12.22 -31.74
CA GLU A 45 -6.47 10.99 -32.01
C GLU A 45 -7.41 10.70 -30.84
N PHE A 46 -8.67 10.43 -31.14
CA PHE A 46 -9.66 10.10 -30.11
C PHE A 46 -9.43 8.69 -29.59
N LEU A 47 -9.47 8.54 -28.27
CA LEU A 47 -9.40 7.24 -27.62
C LEU A 47 -10.57 6.36 -28.08
N SER A 48 -10.24 5.16 -28.53
CA SER A 48 -11.16 4.06 -28.82
C SER A 48 -11.87 3.56 -27.55
N ALA A 49 -12.95 2.79 -27.72
CA ALA A 49 -13.65 2.17 -26.60
C ALA A 49 -12.74 1.26 -25.73
N ALA A 50 -11.78 0.56 -26.36
CA ALA A 50 -10.82 -0.27 -25.66
C ALA A 50 -9.85 0.57 -24.80
N GLU A 51 -9.43 1.74 -25.29
CA GLU A 51 -8.58 2.65 -24.53
C GLU A 51 -9.33 3.31 -23.38
N TRP A 52 -10.61 3.67 -23.56
CA TRP A 52 -11.45 4.16 -22.46
C TRP A 52 -11.66 3.10 -21.39
N ARG A 53 -11.89 1.84 -21.77
CA ARG A 53 -11.91 0.72 -20.83
C ARG A 53 -10.59 0.62 -20.07
N LEU A 54 -9.46 0.65 -20.77
CA LEU A 54 -8.14 0.61 -20.13
C LEU A 54 -7.94 1.77 -19.13
N VAL A 55 -8.41 2.97 -19.43
CA VAL A 55 -8.38 4.12 -18.50
C VAL A 55 -9.15 3.80 -17.20
N THR A 56 -10.33 3.18 -17.29
CA THR A 56 -11.09 2.77 -16.10
C THR A 56 -10.41 1.65 -15.31
N GLU A 57 -9.79 0.69 -15.99
CA GLU A 57 -9.02 -0.40 -15.37
C GLU A 57 -7.78 0.16 -14.63
N MET A 58 -7.02 1.04 -15.28
CA MET A 58 -5.86 1.70 -14.68
C MET A 58 -6.24 2.58 -13.49
N GLU A 59 -7.38 3.28 -13.55
CA GLU A 59 -7.90 4.04 -12.41
C GLU A 59 -8.14 3.14 -11.20
N ALA A 60 -8.83 2.01 -11.40
CA ALA A 60 -9.16 1.08 -10.33
C ALA A 60 -7.90 0.46 -9.68
N ILE A 61 -6.93 0.07 -10.50
CA ILE A 61 -5.66 -0.52 -10.05
C ILE A 61 -4.84 0.52 -9.27
N VAL A 62 -4.61 1.70 -9.84
CA VAL A 62 -3.73 2.73 -9.25
C VAL A 62 -4.38 3.41 -8.05
N CYS A 63 -5.72 3.46 -7.97
CA CYS A 63 -6.46 3.95 -6.80
C CYS A 63 -6.01 3.29 -5.49
N SER A 64 -5.74 1.98 -5.51
CA SER A 64 -5.29 1.24 -4.34
C SER A 64 -3.98 1.79 -3.75
N ILE A 65 -3.05 2.26 -4.60
CA ILE A 65 -1.77 2.86 -4.17
C ILE A 65 -1.92 4.35 -3.86
N ALA A 66 -2.79 5.07 -4.57
CA ALA A 66 -3.02 6.48 -4.30
C ALA A 66 -3.62 6.74 -2.91
N ASP A 67 -4.48 5.85 -2.43
CA ASP A 67 -5.00 5.90 -1.06
C ASP A 67 -3.86 5.79 -0.02
N LEU A 68 -2.93 4.86 -0.24
CA LEU A 68 -1.73 4.68 0.60
C LEU A 68 -0.86 5.95 0.60
N ALA A 69 -0.45 6.41 -0.59
CA ALA A 69 0.41 7.59 -0.73
C ALA A 69 -0.23 8.83 -0.09
N ARG A 70 -1.55 8.99 -0.21
CA ARG A 70 -2.28 10.07 0.44
C ARG A 70 -2.22 9.98 1.96
N ILE A 71 -2.41 8.79 2.53
CA ILE A 71 -2.34 8.60 3.99
C ILE A 71 -0.93 8.91 4.49
N GLU A 72 0.11 8.45 3.78
CA GLU A 72 1.51 8.70 4.11
C GLU A 72 1.83 10.21 4.14
N VAL A 73 1.43 10.95 3.10
CA VAL A 73 1.70 12.40 2.99
C VAL A 73 0.92 13.22 4.02
N GLN A 74 -0.32 12.85 4.30
CA GLN A 74 -1.20 13.65 5.17
C GLN A 74 -0.94 13.42 6.66
N ARG A 75 -0.32 12.29 7.04
CA ARG A 75 -0.04 11.96 8.44
C ARG A 75 1.42 12.29 8.79
N SER A 76 1.66 13.52 9.26
CA SER A 76 2.98 14.03 9.71
C SER A 76 3.62 13.28 10.90
N GLY A 77 3.04 12.17 11.34
CA GLY A 77 3.55 11.32 12.41
C GLY A 77 3.17 9.85 12.23
N LEU A 78 3.04 9.39 10.98
CA LEU A 78 2.87 7.97 10.68
C LEU A 78 4.05 7.20 11.29
N VAL A 79 3.74 6.24 12.17
CA VAL A 79 4.76 5.36 12.76
C VAL A 79 4.99 4.17 11.84
N ALA A 80 6.18 3.56 11.89
CA ALA A 80 6.55 2.48 10.98
C ALA A 80 5.60 1.28 11.03
N SER A 81 5.06 0.95 12.21
CA SER A 81 4.02 -0.08 12.36
C SER A 81 2.74 0.23 11.58
N GLU A 82 2.31 1.49 11.51
CA GLU A 82 1.16 1.92 10.71
C GLU A 82 1.46 1.83 9.21
N LEU A 83 2.68 2.22 8.79
CA LEU A 83 3.12 2.11 7.40
C LEU A 83 3.08 0.67 6.90
N ILE A 84 3.61 -0.27 7.70
CA ILE A 84 3.61 -1.71 7.39
C ILE A 84 2.18 -2.22 7.19
N VAL A 85 1.25 -1.83 8.06
CA VAL A 85 -0.17 -2.22 7.96
C VAL A 85 -0.80 -1.68 6.67
N LEU A 86 -0.53 -0.42 6.31
CA LEU A 86 -1.09 0.20 5.11
C LEU A 86 -0.49 -0.41 3.83
N LEU A 87 0.80 -0.72 3.81
CA LEU A 87 1.44 -1.43 2.71
C LEU A 87 0.82 -2.82 2.53
N LYS A 88 0.65 -3.58 3.62
CA LYS A 88 0.01 -4.90 3.60
C LYS A 88 -1.44 -4.84 3.13
N PHE A 89 -2.20 -3.85 3.59
CA PHE A 89 -3.56 -3.60 3.12
C PHE A 89 -3.61 -3.32 1.62
N THR A 90 -2.67 -2.52 1.12
CA THR A 90 -2.55 -2.20 -0.31
C THR A 90 -2.19 -3.43 -1.13
N ALA A 91 -1.26 -4.26 -0.66
CA ALA A 91 -0.91 -5.52 -1.30
C ALA A 91 -2.11 -6.47 -1.40
N ASN A 92 -2.87 -6.62 -0.31
CA ASN A 92 -4.08 -7.44 -0.30
C ASN A 92 -5.13 -6.92 -1.29
N ARG A 93 -5.30 -5.59 -1.42
CA ARG A 93 -6.22 -5.01 -2.43
C ARG A 93 -5.75 -5.30 -3.86
N LEU A 94 -4.44 -5.29 -4.12
CA LEU A 94 -3.91 -5.60 -5.46
C LEU A 94 -3.98 -7.10 -5.79
N ILE A 95 -3.97 -7.98 -4.79
CA ILE A 95 -4.12 -9.43 -4.96
C ILE A 95 -5.60 -9.85 -5.02
N GLY A 96 -6.52 -8.93 -4.70
CA GLY A 96 -7.95 -9.15 -4.81
C GLY A 96 -8.38 -9.70 -6.18
N ASP A 97 -9.43 -10.51 -6.14
CA ASP A 97 -10.07 -11.15 -7.28
C ASP A 97 -10.97 -10.19 -8.07
N MET A 98 -11.37 -9.07 -7.47
CA MET A 98 -12.26 -8.08 -8.10
C MET A 98 -11.74 -6.65 -8.00
N PHE A 99 -11.95 -5.90 -9.07
CA PHE A 99 -11.67 -4.47 -9.15
C PHE A 99 -12.95 -3.67 -9.36
N SER A 100 -13.04 -2.50 -8.72
CA SER A 100 -14.19 -1.61 -8.81
C SER A 100 -13.95 -0.53 -9.88
N LEU A 101 -14.39 -0.80 -11.11
CA LEU A 101 -14.20 0.08 -12.26
C LEU A 101 -15.32 1.11 -12.33
N CYS A 102 -14.96 2.32 -12.75
CA CYS A 102 -15.96 3.33 -13.13
C CYS A 102 -16.74 2.86 -14.35
N ASP A 103 -18.07 2.97 -14.28
CA ASP A 103 -18.93 2.78 -15.45
C ASP A 103 -18.92 4.05 -16.29
N PHE A 104 -18.02 4.14 -17.28
CA PHE A 104 -17.86 5.35 -18.08
C PHE A 104 -19.09 5.66 -18.94
N ASP A 105 -19.92 4.66 -19.25
CA ASP A 105 -21.16 4.80 -20.00
C ASP A 105 -22.35 5.24 -19.12
N ALA A 106 -22.18 5.25 -17.79
CA ALA A 106 -23.22 5.67 -16.86
C ALA A 106 -23.72 7.10 -17.12
N CYS A 107 -25.03 7.29 -16.90
CA CYS A 107 -25.65 8.61 -17.02
C CYS A 107 -25.07 9.60 -16.00
N ARG A 108 -24.90 10.85 -16.46
CA ARG A 108 -24.42 11.97 -15.65
C ARG A 108 -25.56 12.97 -15.44
N ASN A 109 -25.62 13.54 -14.25
CA ASN A 109 -26.53 14.62 -13.89
C ASN A 109 -25.74 15.80 -13.29
N THR A 110 -26.41 16.92 -13.04
CA THR A 110 -25.80 18.15 -12.51
C THR A 110 -25.18 17.99 -11.12
N THR A 111 -25.52 16.91 -10.40
CA THR A 111 -24.99 16.59 -9.07
C THR A 111 -23.95 15.46 -9.10
N THR A 112 -23.57 14.98 -10.28
CA THR A 112 -22.60 13.89 -10.42
C THR A 112 -21.21 14.39 -10.02
N THR A 113 -20.57 13.64 -9.12
CA THR A 113 -19.22 13.90 -8.64
C THR A 113 -18.40 12.63 -8.80
N VAL A 114 -17.06 12.74 -8.78
CA VAL A 114 -16.17 11.56 -8.77
C VAL A 114 -16.56 10.54 -7.69
N LYS A 115 -17.02 10.99 -6.53
CA LYS A 115 -17.41 10.10 -5.41
C LYS A 115 -18.74 9.40 -5.62
N SER A 116 -19.67 10.04 -6.32
CA SER A 116 -21.01 9.51 -6.57
C SER A 116 -21.14 8.81 -7.92
N PHE A 117 -20.07 8.81 -8.74
CA PHE A 117 -20.09 8.21 -10.06
C PHE A 117 -20.21 6.67 -9.96
N PRO A 118 -21.10 6.03 -10.74
CA PRO A 118 -21.32 4.59 -10.64
C PRO A 118 -20.07 3.76 -10.91
N ARG A 119 -19.96 2.67 -10.17
CA ARG A 119 -18.90 1.67 -10.31
C ARG A 119 -19.51 0.27 -10.33
N HIS A 120 -18.85 -0.63 -11.02
CA HIS A 120 -19.20 -2.05 -11.06
C HIS A 120 -17.96 -2.90 -10.73
N ALA A 121 -18.19 -4.09 -10.16
CA ALA A 121 -17.13 -5.02 -9.85
C ALA A 121 -16.80 -5.87 -11.07
N VAL A 122 -15.52 -6.00 -11.39
CA VAL A 122 -15.00 -6.79 -12.51
C VAL A 122 -13.97 -7.80 -11.98
N PRO A 123 -14.12 -9.09 -12.29
CA PRO A 123 -13.10 -10.09 -11.97
C PRO A 123 -11.75 -9.76 -12.59
N VAL A 124 -10.65 -10.10 -11.90
CA VAL A 124 -9.29 -9.85 -12.39
C VAL A 124 -9.04 -10.48 -13.76
N ASP A 125 -9.58 -11.67 -14.01
CA ASP A 125 -9.42 -12.41 -15.27
C ASP A 125 -10.08 -11.71 -16.48
N GLU A 126 -11.04 -10.81 -16.22
CA GLU A 126 -11.73 -10.04 -17.26
C GLU A 126 -11.02 -8.71 -17.59
N LEU A 127 -9.94 -8.38 -16.88
CA LEU A 127 -9.16 -7.17 -17.18
C LEU A 127 -8.40 -7.32 -18.50
N SER A 128 -8.19 -6.21 -19.21
CA SER A 128 -7.37 -6.23 -20.42
C SER A 128 -5.92 -6.69 -20.16
N PRO A 129 -5.20 -7.17 -21.19
CA PRO A 129 -3.77 -7.53 -21.04
C PRO A 129 -2.88 -6.36 -20.57
N LEU A 130 -3.21 -5.14 -20.98
CA LEU A 130 -2.50 -3.94 -20.55
C LEU A 130 -2.80 -3.60 -19.08
N ALA A 131 -4.04 -3.82 -18.63
CA ALA A 131 -4.39 -3.70 -17.23
C ALA A 131 -3.67 -4.74 -16.36
N HIS A 132 -3.57 -5.99 -16.82
CA HIS A 132 -2.75 -7.02 -16.16
C HIS A 132 -1.28 -6.60 -16.05
N THR A 133 -0.73 -5.99 -17.09
CA THR A 133 0.64 -5.45 -17.06
C THR A 133 0.77 -4.32 -16.03
N CYS A 134 -0.21 -3.42 -15.95
CA CYS A 134 -0.27 -2.37 -14.94
C CYS A 134 -0.33 -2.98 -13.53
N LEU A 135 -1.24 -3.93 -13.31
CA LEU A 135 -1.43 -4.62 -12.04
C LEU A 135 -0.16 -5.33 -11.56
N ALA A 136 0.50 -6.09 -12.44
CA ALA A 136 1.76 -6.76 -12.13
C ALA A 136 2.85 -5.77 -11.71
N ARG A 137 2.96 -4.62 -12.38
CA ARG A 137 3.90 -3.56 -12.00
C ARG A 137 3.57 -2.97 -10.64
N MET A 138 2.29 -2.70 -10.35
CA MET A 138 1.86 -2.17 -9.06
C MET A 138 2.09 -3.17 -7.92
N LYS A 139 1.78 -4.45 -8.14
CA LYS A 139 2.11 -5.55 -7.21
C LYS A 139 3.61 -5.57 -6.91
N GLY A 140 4.45 -5.62 -7.93
CA GLY A 140 5.91 -5.64 -7.74
C GLY A 140 6.44 -4.41 -7.01
N GLN A 141 5.87 -3.22 -7.22
CA GLN A 141 6.27 -2.02 -6.48
C GLN A 141 5.89 -2.07 -5.00
N VAL A 142 4.70 -2.57 -4.68
CA VAL A 142 4.25 -2.72 -3.28
C VAL A 142 5.02 -3.84 -2.59
N GLU A 143 5.22 -4.97 -3.27
CA GLU A 143 6.04 -6.08 -2.78
C GLU A 143 7.47 -5.64 -2.48
N GLN A 144 8.12 -4.88 -3.35
CA GLN A 144 9.46 -4.34 -3.05
C GLN A 144 9.53 -3.51 -1.77
N ARG A 145 8.43 -2.83 -1.41
CA ARG A 145 8.33 -2.05 -0.18
C ARG A 145 7.97 -2.90 1.05
N ILE A 146 7.38 -4.08 0.85
CA ILE A 146 7.03 -5.05 1.92
C ILE A 146 8.14 -6.09 2.13
N ALA A 147 8.89 -6.44 1.08
CA ALA A 147 9.79 -7.59 1.00
C ALA A 147 11.01 -7.52 1.95
N ALA A 148 11.22 -6.41 2.64
CA ALA A 148 12.17 -6.34 3.75
C ALA A 148 11.46 -6.62 5.09
N THR A 149 10.69 -7.71 5.18
CA THR A 149 10.28 -8.21 6.49
C THR A 149 11.51 -8.75 7.20
N THR A 150 12.17 -7.89 7.97
CA THR A 150 13.33 -8.25 8.78
C THR A 150 12.92 -8.49 10.23
N ALA A 151 13.87 -8.98 11.03
CA ALA A 151 13.68 -9.11 12.47
C ALA A 151 13.37 -7.74 13.13
N GLU A 152 13.91 -6.64 12.60
CA GLU A 152 13.60 -5.28 13.05
C GLU A 152 12.16 -4.90 12.75
N THR A 153 11.64 -5.23 11.56
CA THR A 153 10.22 -5.02 11.19
C THR A 153 9.31 -5.76 12.16
N VAL A 154 9.62 -7.03 12.49
CA VAL A 154 8.90 -7.79 13.51
C VAL A 154 8.95 -7.11 14.87
N MET A 155 10.13 -6.65 15.30
CA MET A 155 10.29 -5.96 16.58
C MET A 155 9.47 -4.66 16.63
N ILE A 156 9.44 -3.87 15.55
CA ILE A 156 8.61 -2.66 15.44
C ILE A 156 7.13 -3.01 15.65
N LEU A 157 6.64 -4.08 15.02
CA LEU A 157 5.25 -4.53 15.18
C LEU A 157 4.98 -5.05 16.61
N LEU A 158 5.90 -5.80 17.21
CA LEU A 158 5.75 -6.30 18.58
C LEU A 158 5.74 -5.16 19.62
N LEU A 159 6.47 -4.08 19.35
CA LEU A 159 6.53 -2.91 20.23
C LEU A 159 5.25 -2.08 20.20
N ASP A 160 4.49 -2.12 19.10
CA ASP A 160 3.21 -1.41 18.95
C ASP A 160 2.04 -2.26 19.49
N PRO A 161 1.34 -1.80 20.54
CA PRO A 161 0.18 -2.50 21.10
C PRO A 161 -0.92 -2.85 20.09
N ARG A 162 -1.04 -2.10 18.99
CA ARG A 162 -2.08 -2.27 17.97
C ARG A 162 -1.78 -3.42 17.01
N THR A 163 -0.50 -3.71 16.76
CA THR A 163 -0.08 -4.70 15.76
C THR A 163 0.57 -5.94 16.35
N LYS A 164 1.00 -5.90 17.64
CA LYS A 164 1.70 -7.02 18.31
C LYS A 164 0.98 -8.38 18.26
N PHE A 165 -0.35 -8.38 18.15
CA PHE A 165 -1.16 -9.61 18.09
C PHE A 165 -1.41 -10.09 16.65
N SER A 166 -1.10 -9.25 15.66
CA SER A 166 -1.32 -9.51 14.24
C SER A 166 -0.01 -9.71 13.48
N VAL A 167 1.13 -9.77 14.17
CA VAL A 167 2.48 -9.85 13.57
C VAL A 167 2.53 -10.91 12.47
N ASN A 168 2.17 -12.16 12.78
CA ASN A 168 2.19 -13.26 11.82
C ASN A 168 1.39 -12.95 10.55
N SER A 169 0.16 -12.44 10.68
CA SER A 169 -0.66 -12.08 9.52
C SER A 169 -0.10 -10.90 8.70
N LEU A 170 0.66 -10.01 9.33
CA LEU A 170 1.22 -8.83 8.67
C LEU A 170 2.50 -9.15 7.90
N ILE A 171 3.26 -10.14 8.38
CA ILE A 171 4.55 -10.53 7.80
C ILE A 171 4.46 -11.70 6.82
N GLN A 172 3.42 -12.53 6.95
CA GLN A 172 3.22 -13.67 6.04
C GLN A 172 3.08 -13.13 4.61
N PRO A 173 3.69 -13.75 3.59
CA PRO A 173 3.46 -13.36 2.21
C PRO A 173 1.95 -13.35 1.92
N SER A 174 1.48 -12.35 1.17
CA SER A 174 0.10 -12.43 0.67
C SER A 174 0.09 -13.54 -0.38
N ILE A 175 -0.68 -14.60 -0.12
CA ILE A 175 -0.73 -15.82 -0.93
C ILE A 175 -0.82 -15.44 -2.41
N ARG A 176 0.15 -15.92 -3.19
CA ARG A 176 0.12 -15.84 -4.65
C ARG A 176 -1.09 -16.64 -5.09
N GLY A 177 -2.08 -16.00 -5.70
CA GLY A 177 -3.05 -16.73 -6.51
C GLY A 177 -2.23 -17.55 -7.51
N SER A 178 -2.38 -18.87 -7.45
CA SER A 178 -1.73 -19.80 -8.35
C SER A 178 -2.17 -19.48 -9.77
N ASP A 179 -1.24 -19.00 -10.59
CA ASP A 179 -1.35 -19.10 -12.03
C ASP A 179 -1.30 -20.61 -12.37
N GLU A 180 -2.43 -21.29 -12.25
CA GLU A 180 -2.56 -22.69 -12.65
C GLU A 180 -2.64 -22.79 -14.17
N GLU A 181 -1.48 -22.97 -14.80
CA GLU A 181 -1.36 -23.94 -15.89
C GLU A 181 -0.30 -24.99 -15.51
N GLY A 182 -0.78 -26.00 -14.76
CA GLY A 182 -0.29 -27.38 -14.76
C GLY A 182 1.19 -27.66 -14.49
N LYS A 183 1.53 -27.94 -13.23
CA LYS A 183 2.36 -29.12 -12.89
C LYS A 183 2.33 -29.44 -11.39
N ASP A 184 1.95 -30.68 -11.12
CA ASP A 184 2.13 -31.47 -9.90
C ASP A 184 3.38 -31.09 -9.08
N GLY A 185 3.19 -30.65 -7.82
CA GLY A 185 4.27 -30.26 -6.90
C GLY A 185 3.92 -29.41 -5.65
N GLY A 186 2.64 -29.18 -5.34
CA GLY A 186 2.16 -28.15 -4.40
C GLY A 186 2.30 -28.38 -2.89
N ALA A 187 3.44 -28.85 -2.38
CA ALA A 187 3.67 -28.94 -0.93
C ALA A 187 4.97 -28.28 -0.43
N ALA A 188 5.97 -28.06 -1.30
CA ALA A 188 7.29 -27.64 -0.85
C ALA A 188 7.47 -26.12 -0.68
N GLU A 189 6.69 -25.28 -1.39
CA GLU A 189 6.88 -23.82 -1.34
C GLU A 189 6.20 -23.16 -0.12
N ASP A 190 5.07 -23.70 0.34
CA ASP A 190 4.32 -23.16 1.47
C ASP A 190 5.02 -23.47 2.81
N ASP A 191 5.56 -24.69 2.96
CA ASP A 191 6.32 -25.10 4.15
C ASP A 191 7.61 -24.28 4.32
N GLU A 192 8.32 -23.95 3.23
CA GLU A 192 9.55 -23.13 3.26
C GLU A 192 9.26 -21.65 3.54
N ALA A 193 8.14 -21.12 3.05
CA ALA A 193 7.72 -19.74 3.32
C ALA A 193 7.25 -19.57 4.78
N ASP A 194 6.57 -20.57 5.34
CA ASP A 194 6.15 -20.60 6.74
C ASP A 194 7.36 -20.72 7.68
N ASP A 195 8.28 -21.66 7.41
CA ASP A 195 9.53 -21.82 8.18
C ASP A 195 10.41 -20.56 8.12
N THR A 196 10.47 -19.87 6.97
CA THR A 196 11.15 -18.58 6.85
C THR A 196 10.48 -17.50 7.72
N THR A 197 9.15 -17.45 7.73
CA THR A 197 8.38 -16.49 8.52
C THR A 197 8.57 -16.74 10.02
N GLU A 198 8.49 -18.00 10.46
CA GLU A 198 8.72 -18.40 11.84
C GLU A 198 10.14 -18.02 12.32
N ARG A 199 11.16 -18.27 11.49
CA ARG A 199 12.55 -17.86 11.78
C ARG A 199 12.69 -16.36 11.97
N ILE A 200 12.05 -15.56 11.12
CA ILE A 200 12.08 -14.10 11.21
C ILE A 200 11.35 -13.62 12.48
N VAL A 201 10.22 -14.24 12.85
CA VAL A 201 9.51 -13.95 14.10
C VAL A 201 10.37 -14.29 15.31
N ALA A 202 11.01 -15.46 15.31
CA ALA A 202 11.91 -15.87 16.38
C ALA A 202 13.10 -14.91 16.52
N ALA A 203 13.69 -14.48 15.41
CA ALA A 203 14.77 -13.49 15.40
C ALA A 203 14.31 -12.14 15.95
N GLY A 204 13.13 -11.64 15.55
CA GLY A 204 12.57 -10.39 16.07
C GLY A 204 12.24 -10.44 17.56
N ASN A 205 11.69 -11.55 18.05
CA ASN A 205 11.48 -11.79 19.47
C ASN A 205 12.81 -11.81 20.25
N LYS A 206 13.84 -12.45 19.69
CA LYS A 206 15.18 -12.47 20.29
C LYS A 206 15.75 -11.07 20.42
N LEU A 207 15.68 -10.24 19.37
CA LEU A 207 16.11 -8.83 19.43
C LEU A 207 15.40 -8.07 20.56
N LEU A 208 14.09 -8.27 20.72
CA LEU A 208 13.32 -7.63 21.76
C LEU A 208 13.75 -8.09 23.17
N VAL A 209 13.97 -9.39 23.36
CA VAL A 209 14.44 -9.98 24.63
C VAL A 209 15.84 -9.49 24.97
N ASP A 210 16.75 -9.46 24.01
CA ASP A 210 18.13 -9.00 24.21
C ASP A 210 18.16 -7.51 24.57
N ALA A 211 17.35 -6.67 23.90
CA ALA A 211 17.20 -5.26 24.25
C ALA A 211 16.60 -5.07 25.65
N HIS A 212 15.60 -5.87 26.03
CA HIS A 212 15.04 -5.85 27.39
C HIS A 212 16.08 -6.27 28.45
N ARG A 213 16.86 -7.32 28.16
CA ARG A 213 17.94 -7.80 29.04
C ARG A 213 18.99 -6.72 29.24
N GLU A 214 19.44 -6.07 28.17
CA GLU A 214 20.43 -5.00 28.24
C GLU A 214 19.97 -3.86 29.14
N VAL A 215 18.73 -3.38 28.96
CA VAL A 215 18.14 -2.33 29.80
C VAL A 215 18.01 -2.79 31.25
N PHE A 216 17.57 -4.03 31.48
CA PHE A 216 17.47 -4.60 32.82
C PHE A 216 18.83 -4.70 33.53
N CYS A 217 19.86 -5.18 32.83
CA CYS A 217 21.23 -5.20 33.34
C CYS A 217 21.73 -3.78 33.65
N ALA A 218 21.52 -2.82 32.76
CA ALA A 218 21.89 -1.43 32.97
C ALA A 218 21.15 -0.78 34.17
N MET A 219 19.90 -1.18 34.45
CA MET A 219 19.15 -0.74 35.63
C MET A 219 19.76 -1.27 36.93
N ASN A 220 20.25 -2.51 36.94
CA ASN A 220 20.73 -3.19 38.15
C ASN A 220 22.23 -3.06 38.41
N THR A 221 23.02 -2.62 37.44
CA THR A 221 24.43 -2.24 37.65
C THR A 221 24.58 -0.83 38.22
N SER A 222 23.55 0.02 38.13
CA SER A 222 23.56 1.42 38.55
C SER A 222 22.98 1.66 39.96
N THR A 223 22.68 0.60 40.72
CA THR A 223 21.94 0.65 42.00
C THR A 223 22.78 1.19 43.18
N THR A 224 23.89 1.88 42.95
CA THR A 224 24.71 2.48 44.01
C THR A 224 24.42 3.95 44.32
N VAL A 225 23.59 4.72 43.58
CA VAL A 225 23.19 6.08 44.02
C VAL A 225 21.77 6.49 43.56
N SER A 226 20.92 6.88 44.53
CA SER A 226 19.60 7.55 44.43
C SER A 226 18.61 7.01 43.38
N ALA A 227 17.81 6.03 43.81
CA ALA A 227 16.94 5.21 42.97
C ALA A 227 15.77 5.92 42.29
N GLN A 228 15.27 7.06 42.76
CA GLN A 228 14.04 7.67 42.24
C GLN A 228 14.25 8.59 41.02
N THR A 229 15.31 9.39 41.02
CA THR A 229 15.59 10.34 39.92
C THR A 229 16.12 9.61 38.68
N GLN A 230 16.92 8.56 38.87
CA GLN A 230 17.42 7.67 37.80
C GLN A 230 16.28 6.88 37.13
N LEU A 231 15.29 6.41 37.89
CA LEU A 231 14.14 5.67 37.35
C LEU A 231 13.27 6.51 36.42
N GLN A 232 13.04 7.79 36.76
CA GLN A 232 12.27 8.74 35.94
C GLN A 232 13.03 9.12 34.66
N LEU A 233 14.34 9.39 34.77
CA LEU A 233 15.17 9.73 33.61
C LEU A 233 15.27 8.56 32.62
N ARG A 234 15.37 7.33 33.13
CA ARG A 234 15.56 6.13 32.30
C ARG A 234 14.25 5.54 31.75
N ARG A 235 13.11 5.68 32.46
CA ARG A 235 11.78 5.48 31.84
C ARG A 235 11.58 6.41 30.65
N ARG A 236 12.02 7.68 30.77
CA ARG A 236 12.02 8.60 29.63
C ARG A 236 12.93 8.12 28.52
N THR A 237 14.12 7.57 28.80
CA THR A 237 15.01 6.99 27.78
C THR A 237 14.39 5.77 27.08
N TRP A 238 13.68 4.91 27.81
CA TRP A 238 12.99 3.75 27.24
C TRP A 238 11.79 4.16 26.39
N ILE A 239 11.02 5.16 26.85
CA ILE A 239 9.96 5.78 26.05
C ILE A 239 10.55 6.45 24.82
N LEU A 240 11.68 7.15 24.94
CA LEU A 240 12.38 7.78 23.81
C LEU A 240 12.90 6.73 22.83
N PHE A 241 13.46 5.62 23.29
CA PHE A 241 13.89 4.51 22.43
C PHE A 241 12.70 3.89 21.70
N ARG A 242 11.58 3.64 22.40
CA ARG A 242 10.32 3.17 21.78
C ARG A 242 9.79 4.16 20.73
N VAL A 243 9.79 5.45 21.06
CA VAL A 243 9.35 6.53 20.16
C VAL A 243 10.31 6.68 18.97
N GLN A 244 11.61 6.50 19.16
CA GLN A 244 12.63 6.64 18.12
C GLN A 244 12.66 5.42 17.20
N MET A 245 12.39 4.22 17.72
CA MET A 245 12.15 3.01 16.93
C MET A 245 10.86 3.10 16.12
N MET A 246 9.76 3.59 16.70
CA MET A 246 8.49 3.75 15.97
C MET A 246 8.51 4.86 14.90
N ARG A 247 9.51 5.77 14.92
CA ARG A 247 9.65 6.88 13.97
C ARG A 247 10.68 6.64 12.86
N ARG A 248 11.43 5.54 12.89
CA ARG A 248 12.33 5.12 11.82
C ARG A 248 11.58 4.24 10.84
#